data_AF-A0A8H6XFB5-F1
#
_entry.id   AF-A0A8H6XFB5-F1
#
_cell.length_a   1.000
_cell.length_b   1.000
_cell.length_c   1.000
_cell.angle_alpha   90.00
_cell.angle_beta   90.00
_cell.angle_gamma   90.00
#
_symmetry.space_group_name_H-M   'P 1'
#
loop_
_entity.id
_entity.type
_entity.pdbx_description
1 polymer ?
#
loop_
_entity_poly.entity_id
_entity_poly.type
_entity_poly.pdbx_seq_one_letter_code
_entity_poly.pdbx_strand_id
1 'polypeptide(L)'
;MSDLGSVGAAQFECEVNAGNDVTSCYPVAETIALQDEFAAFVWNSNLPDLVQAGFVDIQLFHADSRQQVFNFSHVANPSGIAGTVSVPVNDSWWGDAGGSWAGTNISHPFFWVITRADEPNGGRPQATFTAVSHRRPWPNPSVRHKLYHPQPVALVPPIHQVNQPVQGCLAVTPRKCLRYVRLSSGE
;
A
#
# COMPACT_ATOMS: atom_id res chain seq x y z
N MET A 1 -4.23 -12.45 -0.25
CA MET A 1 -3.19 -12.08 0.74
C MET A 1 -2.91 -10.61 0.46
N SER A 2 -3.22 -9.72 1.39
CA SER A 2 -3.11 -8.28 1.17
C SER A 2 -1.64 -7.85 1.02
N ASP A 3 -1.34 -7.08 -0.02
CA ASP A 3 -0.02 -6.59 -0.46
C ASP A 3 0.84 -5.97 0.68
N LEU A 4 0.20 -5.36 1.68
CA LEU A 4 0.89 -4.79 2.85
C LEU A 4 1.67 -5.84 3.67
N GLY A 5 1.20 -7.09 3.72
CA GLY A 5 1.88 -8.17 4.44
C GLY A 5 3.16 -8.62 3.74
N SER A 6 3.18 -8.64 2.41
CA SER A 6 4.38 -8.96 1.62
C SER A 6 5.43 -7.87 1.67
N VAL A 7 5.03 -6.59 1.70
CA VAL A 7 5.96 -5.46 1.80
C VAL A 7 6.67 -5.46 3.16
N GLY A 8 5.94 -5.63 4.27
CA GLY A 8 6.54 -5.68 5.61
C GLY A 8 7.52 -6.85 5.78
N ALA A 9 7.18 -8.02 5.24
CA ALA A 9 8.11 -9.15 5.21
C ALA A 9 9.35 -8.83 4.38
N ALA A 10 9.18 -8.25 3.19
CA ALA A 10 10.32 -7.88 2.34
C ALA A 10 11.21 -6.80 2.95
N GLN A 11 10.65 -5.86 3.72
CA GLN A 11 11.44 -4.89 4.49
C GLN A 11 12.33 -5.60 5.51
N PHE A 12 11.76 -6.53 6.28
CA PHE A 12 12.54 -7.34 7.21
C PHE A 12 13.62 -8.17 6.51
N GLU A 13 13.28 -8.82 5.38
CA GLU A 13 14.26 -9.57 4.60
C GLU A 13 15.43 -8.68 4.14
N CYS A 14 15.15 -7.49 3.62
CA CYS A 14 16.18 -6.55 3.15
C CYS A 14 16.99 -5.92 4.28
N GLU A 15 16.41 -5.77 5.47
CA GLU A 15 17.07 -5.17 6.62
C GLU A 15 17.98 -6.16 7.34
N VAL A 16 17.52 -7.42 7.50
CA VAL A 16 18.14 -8.38 8.42
C VAL A 16 18.82 -9.54 7.70
N ASN A 17 18.24 -10.04 6.61
CA ASN A 17 18.66 -11.29 5.98
C ASN A 17 19.42 -11.11 4.67
N ALA A 18 19.26 -9.96 4.01
CA ALA A 18 19.85 -9.70 2.71
C ALA A 18 21.39 -9.56 2.78
N GLY A 19 22.08 -10.34 1.94
CA GLY A 19 23.51 -10.21 1.72
C GLY A 19 23.86 -9.04 0.79
N ASN A 20 25.16 -8.82 0.60
CA ASN A 20 25.68 -7.78 -0.30
C ASN A 20 25.41 -8.06 -1.80
N ASP A 21 24.87 -9.24 -2.12
CA ASP A 21 24.47 -9.67 -3.46
C ASP A 21 22.98 -9.42 -3.75
N VAL A 22 22.19 -9.02 -2.74
CA VAL A 22 20.75 -8.76 -2.87
C VAL A 22 20.52 -7.25 -2.96
N THR A 23 20.07 -6.78 -4.13
CA THR A 23 19.74 -5.37 -4.37
C THR A 23 18.32 -5.00 -3.93
N SER A 24 17.34 -5.86 -4.20
CA SER A 24 15.95 -5.63 -3.81
C SER A 24 15.27 -6.88 -3.31
N CYS A 25 14.35 -6.72 -2.37
CA CYS A 25 13.54 -7.81 -1.80
C CYS A 25 12.07 -7.75 -2.21
N TYR A 26 11.64 -6.65 -2.84
CA TYR A 26 10.31 -6.52 -3.41
C TYR A 26 10.33 -5.56 -4.61
N PRO A 27 9.58 -5.84 -5.69
CA PRO A 27 8.71 -7.00 -5.89
C PRO A 27 9.49 -8.30 -6.22
N VAL A 28 8.79 -9.44 -6.20
CA VAL A 28 9.27 -10.72 -6.75
C VAL A 28 8.58 -11.02 -8.08
N ALA A 29 9.01 -12.05 -8.81
CA ALA A 29 8.50 -12.35 -10.15
C ALA A 29 6.98 -12.62 -10.17
N GLU A 30 6.45 -13.18 -9.09
CA GLU A 30 5.04 -13.53 -8.91
C GLU A 30 4.19 -12.39 -8.35
N THR A 31 4.80 -11.22 -8.06
CA THR A 31 4.06 -10.06 -7.56
C THR A 31 3.07 -9.56 -8.62
N ILE A 32 1.83 -9.36 -8.19
CA ILE A 32 0.75 -8.77 -8.98
C ILE A 32 0.30 -7.48 -8.30
N ALA A 33 0.43 -6.35 -9.01
CA ALA A 33 -0.08 -5.06 -8.57
C ALA A 33 -1.36 -4.70 -9.34
N LEU A 34 -2.47 -4.49 -8.63
CA LEU A 34 -3.74 -4.14 -9.27
C LEU A 34 -3.87 -2.63 -9.43
N GLN A 35 -4.55 -2.20 -10.49
CA GLN A 35 -4.96 -0.81 -10.61
C GLN A 35 -5.88 -0.39 -9.44
N ASP A 36 -5.71 0.86 -9.00
CA ASP A 36 -6.22 1.45 -7.77
C ASP A 36 -5.57 0.95 -6.46
N GLU A 37 -4.50 0.14 -6.55
CA GLU A 37 -3.65 -0.21 -5.42
C GLU A 37 -2.29 0.50 -5.50
N PHE A 38 -1.37 0.15 -4.59
CA PHE A 38 -0.02 0.66 -4.60
C PHE A 38 0.94 -0.45 -5.02
N ALA A 39 1.95 -0.08 -5.80
CA ALA A 39 3.10 -0.94 -6.05
C ALA A 39 4.28 -0.40 -5.23
N ALA A 40 4.79 -1.25 -4.35
CA ALA A 40 5.97 -0.93 -3.56
C ALA A 40 7.25 -1.39 -4.25
N PHE A 41 8.36 -0.74 -3.90
CA PHE A 41 9.71 -1.19 -4.17
C PHE A 41 10.51 -1.14 -2.88
N VAL A 42 11.11 -2.27 -2.51
CA VAL A 42 11.89 -2.43 -1.28
C VAL A 42 13.31 -2.85 -1.65
N TRP A 43 14.29 -2.05 -1.25
CA TRP A 43 15.70 -2.29 -1.56
C TRP A 43 16.56 -2.47 -0.31
N ASN A 44 17.67 -3.20 -0.49
CA ASN A 44 18.70 -3.34 0.52
C ASN A 44 19.52 -2.05 0.55
N SER A 45 19.23 -1.20 1.54
CA SER A 45 19.93 0.07 1.72
C SER A 45 21.36 -0.09 2.24
N ASN A 46 21.70 -1.26 2.79
CA ASN A 46 23.01 -1.55 3.37
C ASN A 46 24.04 -2.00 2.32
N LEU A 47 23.67 -2.05 1.03
CA LEU A 47 24.61 -2.33 -0.05
C LEU A 47 25.77 -1.32 -0.03
N PRO A 48 27.04 -1.77 0.01
CA PRO A 48 28.19 -0.87 0.11
C PRO A 48 28.19 0.26 -0.93
N ASP A 49 27.81 -0.03 -2.17
CA ASP A 49 27.74 0.95 -3.26
C ASP A 49 26.68 2.03 -3.00
N LEU A 50 25.50 1.66 -2.48
CA LEU A 50 24.42 2.60 -2.18
C LEU A 50 24.69 3.41 -0.90
N VAL A 51 25.30 2.77 0.12
CA VAL A 51 25.69 3.43 1.37
C VAL A 51 26.73 4.52 1.11
N GLN A 52 27.74 4.25 0.27
CA GLN A 52 28.78 5.23 -0.06
C GLN A 52 28.24 6.45 -0.82
N ALA A 53 27.23 6.27 -1.67
CA ALA A 53 26.59 7.36 -2.38
C ALA A 53 25.66 8.20 -1.47
N GLY A 54 25.02 7.58 -0.48
CA GLY A 54 24.05 8.21 0.43
C GLY A 54 22.71 8.59 -0.22
N PHE A 55 22.65 8.68 -1.54
CA PHE A 55 21.45 8.95 -2.32
C PHE A 55 21.34 7.99 -3.52
N VAL A 56 20.11 7.65 -3.87
CA VAL A 56 19.77 6.72 -4.96
C VAL A 56 18.77 7.34 -5.92
N ASP A 57 18.81 6.92 -7.17
CA ASP A 57 17.71 7.16 -8.11
C ASP A 57 16.94 5.85 -8.29
N ILE A 58 15.60 5.94 -8.30
CA ILE A 58 14.70 4.79 -8.40
C ILE A 58 13.75 5.02 -9.57
N GLN A 59 13.74 4.09 -10.52
CA GLN A 59 12.98 4.23 -11.76
C GLN A 59 12.11 3.00 -12.00
N LEU A 60 10.94 3.21 -12.60
CA LEU A 60 10.04 2.14 -13.03
C LEU A 60 9.97 2.13 -14.54
N PHE A 61 10.07 0.95 -15.15
CA PHE A 61 9.98 0.78 -16.60
C PHE A 61 8.97 -0.30 -16.97
N HIS A 62 8.35 -0.13 -18.13
CA HIS A 62 7.70 -1.25 -18.83
C HIS A 62 8.75 -2.29 -19.24
N ALA A 63 8.49 -3.56 -18.94
CA ALA A 63 9.42 -4.63 -19.31
C ALA A 63 9.48 -4.84 -20.84
N ASP A 64 8.36 -4.67 -21.53
CA ASP A 64 8.26 -4.94 -22.97
C ASP A 64 8.88 -3.82 -23.82
N SER A 65 8.52 -2.57 -23.54
CA SER A 65 8.96 -1.41 -24.34
C SER A 65 10.19 -0.71 -23.79
N ARG A 66 10.58 -0.99 -22.54
CA ARG A 66 11.59 -0.23 -21.77
C ARG A 66 11.28 1.26 -21.65
N GLN A 67 10.02 1.63 -21.84
CA GLN A 67 9.57 3.00 -21.61
C GLN A 67 9.52 3.26 -20.10
N GLN A 68 10.12 4.37 -19.68
CA GLN A 68 10.08 4.80 -18.28
C GLN A 68 8.68 5.29 -17.90
N VAL A 69 8.21 4.86 -16.74
CA VAL A 69 6.93 5.26 -16.14
C VAL A 69 7.17 6.36 -15.09
N PHE A 70 8.11 6.11 -14.16
CA PHE A 70 8.47 7.05 -13.09
C PHE A 70 9.97 7.13 -12.91
N ASN A 71 10.41 8.27 -12.35
CA ASN A 71 11.76 8.46 -11.86
C ASN A 71 11.71 9.26 -10.55
N PHE A 72 12.24 8.67 -9.48
CA PHE A 72 12.54 9.30 -8.21
C PHE A 72 14.03 9.57 -8.15
N SER A 73 14.42 10.81 -8.40
CA SER A 73 15.84 11.20 -8.34
C SER A 73 16.24 11.66 -6.94
N HIS A 74 17.48 11.38 -6.54
CA HIS A 74 18.12 11.85 -5.31
C HIS A 74 17.31 11.50 -4.04
N VAL A 75 16.81 10.27 -3.98
CA VAL A 75 16.16 9.72 -2.79
C VAL A 75 17.24 9.40 -1.77
N ALA A 76 17.07 9.85 -0.52
CA ALA A 76 18.01 9.50 0.55
C ALA A 76 18.02 7.98 0.77
N ASN A 77 19.21 7.38 0.77
CA ASN A 77 19.36 5.97 1.11
C ASN A 77 19.37 5.85 2.65
N PRO A 78 18.38 5.17 3.26
CA PRO A 78 18.35 5.05 4.71
C PRO A 78 19.51 4.17 5.22
N SER A 79 19.85 4.31 6.50
CA SER A 79 20.90 3.50 7.13
C SER A 79 20.30 2.59 8.18
N GLY A 80 20.63 1.30 8.15
CA GLY A 80 20.21 0.33 9.16
C GLY A 80 18.75 -0.11 9.07
N ILE A 81 18.00 0.37 8.08
CA ILE A 81 16.64 -0.09 7.75
C ILE A 81 16.51 -0.24 6.24
N ALA A 82 15.63 -1.13 5.77
CA ALA A 82 15.37 -1.27 4.34
C ALA A 82 14.84 0.05 3.73
N GLY A 83 15.22 0.31 2.48
CA GLY A 83 14.63 1.40 1.73
C GLY A 83 13.28 1.02 1.17
N THR A 84 12.34 1.97 1.08
CA THR A 84 11.02 1.72 0.50
C THR A 84 10.47 2.95 -0.22
N VAL A 85 9.88 2.73 -1.39
CA VAL A 85 8.99 3.67 -2.07
C VAL A 85 7.72 2.96 -2.51
N SER A 86 6.60 3.68 -2.57
CA SER A 86 5.32 3.15 -3.05
C SER A 86 4.65 4.14 -3.98
N VAL A 87 4.12 3.61 -5.08
CA VAL A 87 3.45 4.40 -6.14
C VAL A 87 2.04 3.89 -6.39
N PRO A 88 1.05 4.77 -6.57
CA PRO A 88 -0.29 4.33 -6.93
C PRO A 88 -0.30 3.80 -8.37
N VAL A 89 -0.92 2.64 -8.56
CA VAL A 89 -1.12 2.02 -9.87
C VAL A 89 -2.37 2.63 -10.51
N ASN A 90 -2.16 3.46 -11.53
CA ASN A 90 -3.22 4.24 -12.17
C ASN A 90 -3.04 4.29 -13.70
N ASP A 91 -3.91 5.03 -14.38
CA ASP A 91 -3.92 5.09 -15.84
C ASP A 91 -2.62 5.58 -16.48
N SER A 92 -1.77 6.32 -15.75
CA SER A 92 -0.49 6.80 -16.29
C SER A 92 0.54 5.67 -16.48
N TRP A 93 0.32 4.51 -15.87
CA TRP A 93 1.19 3.34 -16.02
C TRP A 93 1.06 2.68 -17.38
N TRP A 94 -0.01 2.95 -18.12
CA TRP A 94 -0.34 2.20 -19.33
C TRP A 94 0.08 2.94 -20.60
N GLY A 95 0.45 4.23 -20.51
CA GLY A 95 0.71 5.08 -21.67
C GLY A 95 -0.44 5.04 -22.68
N ASP A 96 -0.11 4.95 -23.96
CA ASP A 96 -1.10 4.85 -25.04
C ASP A 96 -1.93 3.55 -24.98
N ALA A 97 -1.45 2.51 -24.30
CA ALA A 97 -2.19 1.26 -24.12
C ALA A 97 -3.36 1.39 -23.14
N GLY A 98 -3.41 2.44 -22.31
CA GLY A 98 -4.48 2.66 -21.33
C GLY A 98 -5.87 2.83 -21.97
N GLY A 99 -5.93 3.25 -23.24
CA GLY A 99 -7.19 3.38 -23.99
C GLY A 99 -7.71 2.07 -24.59
N SER A 100 -6.94 0.97 -24.53
CA SER A 100 -7.24 -0.27 -25.27
C SER A 100 -8.13 -1.28 -24.51
N TRP A 101 -8.64 -0.90 -23.32
CA TRP A 101 -9.46 -1.79 -22.51
C TRP A 101 -10.81 -2.12 -23.18
N ALA A 102 -10.97 -3.38 -23.59
CA ALA A 102 -12.14 -3.89 -24.30
C ALA A 102 -13.03 -4.80 -23.42
N GLY A 103 -13.09 -4.54 -22.11
CA GLY A 103 -13.91 -5.34 -21.18
C GLY A 103 -13.18 -6.49 -20.47
N THR A 104 -11.87 -6.60 -20.64
CA THR A 104 -11.05 -7.65 -20.00
C THR A 104 -9.82 -7.05 -19.35
N ASN A 105 -9.38 -7.64 -18.22
CA ASN A 105 -8.18 -7.20 -17.53
C ASN A 105 -6.96 -7.38 -18.44
N ILE A 106 -6.10 -6.36 -18.50
CA ILE A 106 -4.88 -6.40 -19.31
C ILE A 106 -3.69 -6.43 -18.35
N SER A 107 -2.83 -7.43 -18.52
CA SER A 107 -1.62 -7.59 -17.71
C SER A 107 -0.44 -6.98 -18.44
N HIS A 108 0.36 -6.20 -17.72
CA HIS A 108 1.53 -5.49 -18.23
C HIS A 108 2.73 -5.79 -17.33
N PRO A 109 3.87 -6.23 -17.88
CA PRO A 109 5.06 -6.49 -17.09
C PRO A 109 5.87 -5.21 -16.85
N PHE A 110 6.42 -5.06 -15.64
CA PHE A 110 7.25 -3.92 -15.23
C PHE A 110 8.46 -4.39 -14.42
N PHE A 111 9.51 -3.57 -14.39
CA PHE A 111 10.64 -3.77 -13.49
C PHE A 111 11.13 -2.44 -12.93
N TRP A 112 11.67 -2.52 -11.71
CA TRP A 112 12.35 -1.40 -11.07
C TRP A 112 13.83 -1.39 -11.44
N VAL A 113 14.42 -0.20 -11.43
CA VAL A 113 15.88 0.00 -11.48
C VAL A 113 16.24 0.92 -10.33
N ILE A 114 17.33 0.60 -9.65
CA ILE A 114 17.96 1.46 -8.65
C ILE A 114 19.40 1.72 -9.04
N THR A 115 19.82 2.97 -8.92
CA THR A 115 21.22 3.41 -9.15
C THR A 115 21.65 4.28 -7.98
N ARG A 116 22.97 4.48 -7.86
CA ARG A 116 23.47 5.62 -7.10
C ARG A 116 23.08 6.91 -7.82
N ALA A 117 22.77 7.97 -7.08
CA ALA A 117 22.40 9.26 -7.67
C ALA A 117 23.59 9.97 -8.38
N ASP A 118 24.83 9.64 -7.99
CA ASP A 118 26.06 10.16 -8.61
C ASP A 118 26.55 9.32 -9.81
N GLU A 119 25.95 8.15 -10.05
CA GLU A 119 26.30 7.25 -11.15
C GLU A 119 25.03 6.59 -11.75
N PRO A 120 24.22 7.37 -12.51
CA PRO A 120 22.90 6.93 -12.97
C PRO A 120 22.94 5.81 -14.03
N ASN A 121 24.11 5.51 -14.61
CA ASN A 121 24.27 4.53 -15.68
C ASN A 121 24.58 3.10 -15.18
N GLY A 122 24.73 2.89 -13.87
CA GLY A 122 25.12 1.59 -13.28
C GLY A 122 23.96 0.67 -12.90
N GLY A 123 22.72 1.10 -13.11
CA GLY A 123 21.52 0.42 -12.63
C GLY A 123 21.25 -0.91 -13.32
N ARG A 124 20.80 -1.89 -12.53
CA ARG A 124 20.34 -3.19 -13.06
C ARG A 124 18.83 -3.34 -12.87
N PRO A 125 18.12 -3.90 -13.87
CA PRO A 125 16.74 -4.32 -13.71
C PRO A 125 16.59 -5.29 -12.53
N GLN A 126 15.62 -5.00 -11.67
CA GLN A 126 15.20 -5.91 -10.60
C GLN A 126 14.16 -6.90 -11.14
N ALA A 127 13.65 -7.77 -10.27
CA ALA A 127 12.64 -8.76 -10.67
C ALA A 127 11.46 -8.10 -11.41
N THR A 128 11.08 -8.71 -12.53
CA THR A 128 9.93 -8.25 -13.31
C THR A 128 8.66 -8.71 -12.64
N PHE A 129 7.73 -7.80 -12.38
CA PHE A 129 6.43 -8.07 -11.78
C PHE A 129 5.31 -7.69 -12.75
N THR A 130 4.09 -8.12 -12.45
CA THR A 130 2.93 -7.85 -13.30
C THR A 130 2.07 -6.77 -12.67
N ALA A 131 1.69 -5.75 -13.43
CA ALA A 131 0.60 -4.85 -13.05
C ALA A 131 -0.61 -5.09 -13.96
N VAL A 132 -1.80 -5.10 -13.37
CA VAL A 132 -3.04 -5.41 -14.07
C VAL A 132 -3.90 -4.17 -14.15
N SER A 133 -4.19 -3.73 -15.37
CA SER A 133 -5.17 -2.68 -15.62
C SER A 133 -6.58 -3.29 -15.60
N HIS A 134 -7.47 -2.63 -14.88
CA HIS A 134 -8.90 -2.91 -14.89
C HIS A 134 -9.64 -1.59 -14.75
N ARG A 135 -10.62 -1.35 -15.61
CA ARG A 135 -11.60 -0.33 -15.26
C ARG A 135 -12.54 -0.99 -14.27
N ARG A 136 -12.56 -0.54 -13.00
CA ARG A 136 -13.75 -0.82 -12.19
C ARG A 136 -14.95 -0.38 -13.01
N PRO A 137 -16.07 -1.13 -13.00
CA PRO A 137 -17.32 -0.57 -13.50
C PRO A 137 -17.55 0.71 -12.70
N TRP A 138 -17.31 1.87 -13.33
CA TRP A 138 -17.72 3.13 -12.75
C TRP A 138 -19.23 3.00 -12.53
N PRO A 139 -19.78 3.29 -11.34
CA PRO A 139 -21.22 3.26 -11.19
C PRO A 139 -21.78 4.25 -12.20
N ASN A 140 -22.62 3.75 -13.10
CA ASN A 140 -23.35 4.53 -14.08
C ASN A 140 -23.75 5.89 -13.45
N PRO A 141 -23.40 7.05 -14.04
CA PRO A 141 -23.77 8.35 -13.46
C PRO A 141 -25.27 8.50 -13.21
N SER A 142 -26.13 7.66 -13.82
CA SER A 142 -27.55 7.55 -13.50
C SER A 142 -27.86 7.03 -12.08
N VAL A 143 -26.87 6.55 -11.33
CA VAL A 143 -27.00 6.09 -9.93
C VAL A 143 -26.25 7.02 -8.96
N ARG A 144 -25.83 8.23 -9.38
CA ARG A 144 -25.27 9.25 -8.47
C ARG A 144 -26.35 10.00 -7.67
N HIS A 145 -27.26 9.28 -7.01
CA HIS A 145 -28.14 9.89 -5.98
C HIS A 145 -28.37 9.01 -4.76
N LYS A 146 -27.69 7.88 -4.61
CA LYS A 146 -27.72 7.12 -3.34
C LYS A 146 -26.31 6.61 -3.02
N LEU A 147 -25.69 7.26 -2.02
CA LEU A 147 -24.45 6.91 -1.29
C LEU A 147 -23.27 7.85 -1.55
N TYR A 148 -23.32 9.03 -0.92
CA TYR A 148 -22.39 9.46 0.13
C TYR A 148 -22.81 10.88 0.54
N HIS A 149 -23.74 10.98 1.49
CA HIS A 149 -23.81 12.18 2.30
C HIS A 149 -22.74 12.01 3.39
N PRO A 150 -21.70 12.84 3.46
CA PRO A 150 -21.02 13.01 4.72
C PRO A 150 -22.07 13.57 5.67
N GLN A 151 -22.47 12.77 6.67
CA GLN A 151 -23.21 13.33 7.80
C GLN A 151 -22.36 14.50 8.34
N PRO A 152 -22.91 15.71 8.50
CA PRO A 152 -22.16 16.77 9.15
C PRO A 152 -21.80 16.28 10.55
N VAL A 153 -20.51 16.30 10.88
CA VAL A 153 -20.01 16.03 12.23
C VAL A 153 -20.70 17.03 13.15
N ALA A 154 -21.67 16.54 13.93
CA ALA A 154 -22.31 17.35 14.94
C ALA A 154 -21.24 17.74 15.96
N LEU A 155 -21.06 19.05 16.14
CA LEU A 155 -20.26 19.64 17.20
C LEU A 155 -20.73 19.06 18.54
N VAL A 156 -19.82 18.37 19.22
CA VAL A 156 -20.01 17.83 20.56
C VAL A 156 -20.25 18.98 21.53
N PRO A 157 -21.42 19.08 22.22
CA PRO A 157 -21.59 20.03 23.31
C PRO A 157 -20.84 19.53 24.58
N PRO A 158 -20.44 20.44 25.48
CA PRO A 158 -19.60 20.10 26.61
C PRO A 158 -20.33 19.22 27.64
N ILE A 159 -19.51 18.38 28.26
CA ILE A 159 -19.85 17.32 29.21
C ILE A 159 -20.61 17.91 30.42
N HIS A 160 -21.85 17.49 30.60
CA HIS A 160 -22.49 17.46 31.91
C HIS A 160 -22.81 16.01 32.28
N GLN A 161 -22.13 15.56 33.33
CA GLN A 161 -22.25 14.28 34.02
C GLN A 161 -23.71 13.93 34.35
N VAL A 162 -24.19 12.78 33.87
CA VAL A 162 -25.19 11.99 34.60
C VAL A 162 -24.90 10.50 34.40
N ASN A 163 -24.40 9.89 35.48
CA ASN A 163 -24.35 8.46 35.77
C ASN A 163 -25.54 7.67 35.21
N GLN A 164 -25.31 6.64 34.37
CA GLN A 164 -26.12 5.41 34.37
C GLN A 164 -25.30 4.18 33.94
N PRO A 165 -25.47 3.02 34.62
CA PRO A 165 -24.63 1.83 34.43
C PRO A 165 -25.01 1.00 33.19
N VAL A 166 -23.98 0.44 32.57
CA VAL A 166 -24.03 -0.56 31.49
C VAL A 166 -24.77 -1.83 31.95
N GLN A 167 -25.87 -2.19 31.28
CA GLN A 167 -26.44 -3.54 31.29
C GLN A 167 -25.97 -4.29 30.05
N GLY A 168 -25.00 -5.19 30.24
CA GLY A 168 -24.67 -6.23 29.27
C GLY A 168 -25.64 -7.41 29.39
N CYS A 169 -26.06 -7.95 28.26
CA CYS A 169 -26.68 -9.28 28.17
C CYS A 169 -25.76 -10.18 27.34
N LEU A 170 -25.06 -11.10 28.01
CA LEU A 170 -24.42 -12.25 27.36
C LEU A 170 -25.50 -13.27 27.02
N ALA A 171 -25.55 -13.70 25.76
CA ALA A 171 -26.50 -14.66 25.26
C ALA A 171 -26.14 -16.08 25.71
N VAL A 172 -26.97 -16.71 26.54
CA VAL A 172 -27.05 -18.19 26.65
C VAL A 172 -28.52 -18.59 26.85
N THR A 173 -29.16 -19.07 25.78
CA THR A 173 -30.45 -19.81 25.71
C THR A 173 -31.77 -19.11 26.08
N PRO A 174 -32.92 -19.56 25.51
CA PRO A 174 -34.14 -18.78 25.48
C PRO A 174 -35.04 -19.09 26.68
N ARG A 175 -35.20 -18.09 27.57
CA ARG A 175 -36.43 -17.71 28.31
C ARG A 175 -36.07 -17.21 29.71
N LYS A 176 -36.56 -15.99 30.00
CA LYS A 176 -36.64 -15.27 31.29
C LYS A 176 -35.36 -14.54 31.75
N CYS A 177 -35.36 -13.22 31.59
CA CYS A 177 -34.58 -12.31 32.44
C CYS A 177 -35.41 -11.94 33.68
N LEU A 178 -34.90 -12.26 34.87
CA LEU A 178 -35.41 -11.79 36.16
C LEU A 178 -34.68 -10.48 36.55
N ARG A 179 -35.43 -9.45 36.92
CA ARG A 179 -34.89 -8.18 37.44
C ARG A 179 -34.52 -8.33 38.92
N TYR A 180 -33.34 -7.84 39.31
CA TYR A 180 -33.03 -7.51 40.71
C TYR A 180 -32.60 -6.05 40.80
N VAL A 181 -33.14 -5.33 41.79
CA VAL A 181 -32.80 -3.94 42.14
C VAL A 181 -31.91 -3.98 43.38
N ARG A 182 -30.79 -3.25 43.37
CA ARG A 182 -29.96 -3.01 44.57
C ARG A 182 -30.15 -1.56 45.02
N LEU A 183 -30.59 -1.38 46.26
CA LEU A 183 -30.73 -0.10 46.95
C LEU A 183 -29.33 0.45 47.32
N SER A 184 -29.06 1.73 47.03
CA SER A 184 -27.85 2.44 47.46
C SER A 184 -28.11 3.21 48.76
N SER A 185 -27.20 3.08 49.72
CA SER A 185 -27.10 3.88 50.94
C SER A 185 -25.99 4.93 50.81
N GLY A 186 -26.22 6.12 51.39
CA GLY A 186 -25.24 7.19 51.63
C GLY A 186 -25.49 8.41 50.73
N GLU A 187 -25.56 9.65 51.21
CA GLU A 187 -25.40 10.28 52.53
C GLU A 187 -26.29 11.54 52.55
#